data_AF-A0A378UVE6-F1
#
_entry.id   AF-A0A378UVE6-F1
#
_cell.length_a   1.000
_cell.length_b   1.000
_cell.length_c   1.000
_cell.angle_alpha   90.00
_cell.angle_beta   90.00
_cell.angle_gamma   90.00
#
_symmetry.space_group_name_H-M   'P 1'
#
loop_
_entity.id
_entity.type
_entity.pdbx_description
1 polymer ?
#
loop_
_entity_poly.entity_id
_entity_poly.type
_entity_poly.pdbx_seq_one_letter_code
_entity_poly.pdbx_strand_id
1 'polypeptide(L)'
;MSRFTEKMFRNARESKRGMVTGEPHEPVRHTWGEVHERARRIAGGLAAAGIGHGDAVGVLAGFPVEIAPTAQGVWMRGASLTMLHQPTRAPTWRSGPRTP
;
A
#
# COMPACT_ATOMS: atom_id res chain seq x y z
N MET A 1 -10.76 -16.88 7.37
CA MET A 1 -9.66 -15.92 7.12
C MET A 1 -8.51 -16.71 6.47
N SER A 2 -7.64 -16.09 5.67
CA SER A 2 -6.48 -16.80 5.09
C SER A 2 -5.40 -17.02 6.15
N ARG A 3 -4.68 -18.15 6.10
CA ARG A 3 -3.49 -18.40 6.95
C ARG A 3 -2.46 -17.27 6.86
N PHE A 4 -2.38 -16.61 5.70
CA PHE A 4 -1.50 -15.47 5.49
C PHE A 4 -1.90 -14.27 6.36
N THR A 5 -3.19 -13.88 6.33
CA THR A 5 -3.67 -12.73 7.11
C THR A 5 -3.65 -13.03 8.61
N GLU A 6 -3.92 -14.27 9.03
CA GLU A 6 -3.73 -14.71 10.42
C GLU A 6 -2.28 -14.52 10.90
N LYS A 7 -1.30 -14.96 10.09
CA LYS A 7 0.12 -14.76 10.40
C LYS A 7 0.50 -13.28 10.44
N MET A 8 -0.06 -12.47 9.55
CA MET A 8 0.12 -11.02 9.54
C MET A 8 -0.39 -10.38 10.85
N PHE A 9 -1.61 -10.70 11.28
CA PHE A 9 -2.17 -10.19 12.56
C PHE A 9 -1.34 -10.63 13.76
N ARG A 10 -0.91 -11.90 13.79
CA ARG A 10 -0.07 -12.43 14.86
C ARG A 10 1.28 -11.69 14.92
N ASN A 11 1.96 -11.55 13.78
CA ASN A 11 3.25 -10.85 13.71
C ASN A 11 3.15 -9.39 14.17
N ALA A 12 2.06 -8.70 13.86
CA ALA A 12 1.84 -7.33 14.30
C ALA A 12 1.78 -7.19 15.83
N ARG A 13 1.30 -8.23 16.54
CA ARG A 13 1.15 -8.23 18.00
C ARG A 13 2.38 -8.77 18.72
N GLU A 14 3.02 -9.79 18.17
CA GLU A 14 4.00 -10.60 18.89
C GLU A 14 5.44 -10.38 18.43
N SER A 15 5.65 -9.84 17.23
CA SER A 15 6.99 -9.70 16.66
C SER A 15 7.60 -8.34 16.96
N LYS A 16 8.88 -8.33 17.35
CA LYS A 16 9.73 -7.13 17.37
C LYS A 16 10.37 -6.82 16.00
N ARG A 17 10.12 -7.64 14.98
CA ARG A 17 10.63 -7.45 13.61
C ARG A 17 9.82 -6.39 12.86
N GLY A 18 10.30 -6.04 11.68
CA GLY A 18 9.68 -5.02 10.86
C GLY A 18 10.35 -4.89 9.50
N MET A 19 10.12 -3.76 8.86
CA MET A 19 10.79 -3.34 7.64
C MET A 19 11.63 -2.08 7.86
N VAL A 20 12.59 -1.86 6.98
CA VAL A 20 13.38 -0.63 6.92
C VAL A 20 13.10 0.02 5.58
N THR A 21 12.84 1.32 5.60
CA THR A 21 12.60 2.16 4.43
C THR A 21 13.40 3.46 4.54
N GLY A 22 13.32 4.35 3.56
CA GLY A 22 14.11 5.57 3.53
C GLY A 22 15.36 5.44 2.67
N GLU A 23 16.17 6.50 2.63
CA GLU A 23 17.39 6.53 1.86
C GLU A 23 18.47 5.64 2.49
N PRO A 24 19.42 5.09 1.70
CA PRO A 24 20.46 4.20 2.21
C PRO A 24 21.26 4.76 3.40
N HIS A 25 21.49 6.07 3.42
CA HIS A 25 22.20 6.77 4.49
C HIS A 25 21.29 7.29 5.61
N GLU A 26 19.97 7.20 5.45
CA GLU A 26 18.98 7.63 6.45
C GLU A 26 17.86 6.58 6.58
N PRO A 27 18.19 5.35 7.01
CA PRO A 27 17.22 4.28 7.12
C PRO A 27 16.27 4.53 8.30
N VAL A 28 14.98 4.39 8.03
CA VAL A 28 13.90 4.45 9.02
C VAL A 28 13.33 3.06 9.24
N ARG A 29 13.37 2.61 10.50
CA ARG A 29 12.83 1.30 10.90
C ARG A 29 11.36 1.43 11.30
N HIS A 30 10.54 0.51 10.77
CA HIS A 30 9.13 0.37 11.12
C HIS A 30 8.85 -1.06 11.57
N THR A 31 8.41 -1.24 12.81
CA THR A 31 7.95 -2.52 13.35
C THR A 31 6.68 -3.00 12.65
N TRP A 32 6.43 -4.31 12.67
CA TRP A 32 5.17 -4.84 12.15
C TRP A 32 3.95 -4.30 12.90
N GLY A 33 4.09 -3.97 14.18
CA GLY A 33 3.05 -3.29 14.96
C GLY A 33 2.69 -1.93 14.36
N GLU A 34 3.67 -1.05 14.15
CA GLU A 34 3.45 0.30 13.58
C GLU A 34 2.85 0.25 12.17
N VAL A 35 3.34 -0.68 11.33
CA VAL A 35 2.80 -0.93 9.99
C VAL A 35 1.33 -1.33 10.08
N HIS A 36 1.01 -2.21 11.02
CA HIS A 36 -0.35 -2.71 11.22
C HIS A 36 -1.29 -1.63 11.75
N GLU A 37 -0.83 -0.75 12.63
CA GLU A 37 -1.64 0.38 13.12
C GLU A 37 -2.03 1.35 12.01
N ARG A 38 -1.07 1.66 11.11
CA ARG A 38 -1.36 2.42 9.90
C ARG A 38 -2.36 1.68 9.00
N ALA A 39 -2.16 0.38 8.80
CA ALA A 39 -3.05 -0.45 8.01
C ALA A 39 -4.48 -0.50 8.54
N ARG A 40 -4.70 -0.52 9.86
CA ARG A 40 -6.05 -0.45 10.46
C ARG A 40 -6.77 0.85 10.12
N ARG A 41 -6.05 1.99 10.12
CA ARG A 41 -6.62 3.28 9.71
C ARG A 41 -7.00 3.27 8.23
N ILE A 42 -6.14 2.73 7.38
CA ILE A 42 -6.43 2.56 5.95
C ILE A 42 -7.64 1.66 5.74
N ALA A 43 -7.72 0.51 6.41
CA ALA A 43 -8.87 -0.39 6.35
C ALA A 43 -10.18 0.31 6.78
N GLY A 44 -10.13 1.16 7.81
CA GLY A 44 -11.27 1.98 8.22
C GLY A 44 -11.72 2.96 7.13
N GLY A 45 -10.77 3.66 6.50
CA GLY A 45 -11.06 4.55 5.37
C GLY A 45 -11.64 3.81 4.15
N LEU A 46 -11.07 2.66 3.81
CA LEU A 46 -11.58 1.79 2.75
C LEU A 46 -13.00 1.31 3.04
N ALA A 47 -13.29 0.91 4.29
CA ALA A 47 -14.63 0.52 4.71
C ALA A 47 -15.63 1.68 4.58
N ALA A 48 -15.23 2.90 4.97
CA ALA A 48 -16.04 4.10 4.81
C ALA A 48 -16.30 4.45 3.33
N ALA A 49 -15.37 4.10 2.44
CA ALA A 49 -15.53 4.21 0.99
C ALA A 49 -16.32 3.05 0.35
N GLY A 50 -16.85 2.13 1.15
CA GLY A 50 -17.67 1.00 0.68
C GLY A 50 -16.88 -0.25 0.26
N ILE A 51 -15.56 -0.26 0.45
CA ILE A 51 -14.71 -1.40 0.04
C ILE A 51 -14.86 -2.58 1.00
N GLY A 52 -15.15 -3.74 0.43
CA GLY A 52 -15.42 -4.99 1.11
C GLY A 52 -14.77 -6.21 0.46
N HIS A 53 -15.32 -7.37 0.79
CA HIS A 53 -14.80 -8.65 0.36
C HIS A 53 -15.00 -8.84 -1.14
N GLY A 54 -13.94 -9.22 -1.86
CA GLY A 54 -13.97 -9.47 -3.30
C GLY A 54 -13.71 -8.24 -4.18
N ASP A 55 -13.64 -7.03 -3.61
CA ASP A 55 -13.33 -5.82 -4.38
C ASP A 55 -11.88 -5.79 -4.87
N ALA A 56 -11.63 -5.01 -5.92
CA ALA A 56 -10.31 -4.77 -6.48
C ALA A 56 -9.89 -3.31 -6.30
N VAL A 57 -8.70 -3.09 -5.72
CA VAL A 57 -8.16 -1.77 -5.41
C VAL A 57 -6.89 -1.52 -6.23
N GLY A 58 -6.92 -0.53 -7.12
CA GLY A 58 -5.73 -0.02 -7.77
C GLY A 58 -4.94 0.90 -6.82
N VAL A 59 -3.65 0.63 -6.63
CA VAL A 59 -2.79 1.38 -5.71
C VAL A 59 -1.69 2.11 -6.47
N LEU A 60 -1.78 3.44 -6.50
CA LEU A 60 -0.70 4.31 -6.95
C LEU A 60 0.05 4.83 -5.73
N ALA A 61 1.12 4.15 -5.32
CA ALA A 61 1.90 4.55 -4.16
C ALA A 61 2.93 5.64 -4.51
N GLY A 62 2.98 6.70 -3.71
CA GLY A 62 3.97 7.76 -3.86
C GLY A 62 5.32 7.43 -3.20
N PHE A 63 5.31 6.63 -2.13
CA PHE A 63 6.51 6.27 -1.38
C PHE A 63 6.52 4.76 -1.02
N PRO A 64 7.70 4.11 -1.00
CA PRO A 64 7.80 2.70 -0.64
C PRO A 64 7.23 2.35 0.75
N VAL A 65 7.37 3.28 1.71
CA VAL A 65 6.89 3.10 3.10
C VAL A 65 5.38 2.91 3.21
N GLU A 66 4.62 3.40 2.22
CA GLU A 66 3.16 3.33 2.22
C GLU A 66 2.63 1.99 1.67
N ILE A 67 3.46 1.22 0.98
CA ILE A 67 3.04 0.00 0.28
C ILE A 67 2.55 -1.06 1.28
N ALA A 68 3.36 -1.38 2.29
CA ALA A 68 3.01 -2.45 3.24
C ALA A 68 1.75 -2.11 4.07
N PRO A 69 1.59 -0.92 4.68
CA PRO A 69 0.35 -0.53 5.34
C PRO A 69 -0.87 -0.59 4.43
N THR A 70 -0.74 -0.11 3.19
CA THR A 70 -1.84 -0.09 2.21
C THR A 70 -2.28 -1.50 1.84
N ALA A 71 -1.31 -2.37 1.50
CA ALA A 71 -1.59 -3.77 1.16
C ALA A 71 -2.26 -4.51 2.32
N GLN A 72 -1.76 -4.34 3.56
CA GLN A 72 -2.40 -4.92 4.74
C GLN A 72 -3.83 -4.40 4.91
N GLY A 73 -4.06 -3.10 4.75
CA GLY A 73 -5.39 -2.49 4.86
C GLY A 73 -6.39 -3.10 3.88
N VAL A 74 -5.99 -3.27 2.61
CA VAL A 74 -6.80 -3.92 1.58
C VAL A 74 -7.09 -5.38 1.93
N TRP A 75 -6.09 -6.15 2.35
CA TRP A 75 -6.29 -7.55 2.74
C TRP A 75 -7.18 -7.72 3.98
N MET A 76 -7.14 -6.78 4.93
CA MET A 76 -8.06 -6.79 6.08
C MET A 76 -9.52 -6.59 5.67
N ARG A 77 -9.78 -5.97 4.51
CA ARG A 77 -11.12 -5.85 3.92
C ARG A 77 -11.55 -7.07 3.12
N GLY A 78 -10.65 -8.04 2.92
CA GLY A 78 -10.90 -9.18 2.02
C GLY A 78 -10.90 -8.79 0.55
N ALA A 79 -10.32 -7.64 0.21
CA ALA A 79 -10.16 -7.16 -1.15
C ALA A 79 -8.80 -7.56 -1.74
N SER A 80 -8.68 -7.42 -3.05
CA SER A 80 -7.44 -7.58 -3.81
C SER A 80 -6.81 -6.21 -4.12
N LEU A 81 -5.49 -6.17 -4.23
CA LEU A 81 -4.78 -4.97 -4.70
C LEU A 81 -3.96 -5.25 -5.96
N THR A 82 -3.85 -4.21 -6.79
CA THR A 82 -2.92 -4.17 -7.93
C THR A 82 -2.09 -2.89 -7.82
N MET A 83 -0.76 -3.04 -7.81
CA MET A 83 0.15 -1.90 -7.83
C MET A 83 0.16 -1.28 -9.22
N LEU A 84 -0.09 0.02 -9.28
CA LEU A 84 -0.04 0.81 -10.50
C LEU A 84 1.35 1.41 -10.65
N HIS A 85 1.87 1.35 -11.86
CA HIS A 85 3.09 2.07 -12.21
C HIS A 85 2.77 3.57 -12.29
N GLN A 86 3.70 4.41 -11.79
CA GLN A 86 3.55 5.85 -11.94
C GLN A 86 3.54 6.20 -13.44
N PRO A 87 2.67 7.14 -13.88
CA PRO A 87 2.70 7.59 -15.26
C PRO A 87 4.05 8.26 -15.51
N THR A 88 4.90 7.62 -16.32
CA THR A 88 6.14 8.24 -16.78
C THR A 88 5.78 9.47 -17.58
N ARG A 89 6.38 10.62 -17.22
CA ARG A 89 6.12 11.90 -17.88
C ARG A 89 6.37 11.72 -19.39
N ALA A 90 5.32 11.84 -20.20
CA ALA A 90 5.47 11.77 -21.64
C ALA A 90 6.33 12.96 -22.11
N PRO A 91 7.26 12.76 -23.07
CA PRO A 91 8.02 13.87 -23.62
C PRO A 91 7.11 14.95 -24.22
N THR A 92 7.39 16.22 -23.92
CA THR A 92 6.56 17.37 -24.31
C THR A 92 6.60 17.70 -25.81
N TRP A 93 7.48 17.06 -26.59
CA TRP A 93 7.65 17.35 -28.03
C TRP A 93 6.48 16.88 -28.91
N ARG A 94 5.52 16.13 -28.37
CA ARG A 94 4.31 15.70 -29.11
C ARG A 94 3.19 16.76 -29.14
N SER A 95 3.55 18.03 -28.97
CA SER A 95 2.67 19.21 -29.03
C SER A 95 2.97 20.13 -30.22
N GLY A 96 3.60 19.60 -31.28
CA GLY A 96 3.70 20.29 -32.56
C GLY A 96 2.31 20.50 -33.18
N PRO A 97 2.10 21.60 -33.95
CA PRO A 97 0.81 21.90 -34.56
C PRO A 97 0.39 20.73 -35.46
N ARG A 98 -0.81 20.19 -35.21
CA ARG A 98 -1.47 19.35 -36.22
C ARG A 98 -1.81 20.27 -37.38
N THR A 99 -1.04 20.16 -38.46
CA THR A 99 -1.44 20.76 -39.73
C THR A 99 -2.80 20.20 -40.14
N PRO A 100 -3.72 21.07 -40.62
CA PRO A 100 -5.07 20.69 -41.02
C PRO A 100 -5.08 19.70 -42.20
#